data_AF-A0A0N0PFR9-F1
#
_entry.id   AF-A0A0N0PFR9-F1
#
_cell.length_a   1.000
_cell.length_b   1.000
_cell.length_c   1.000
_cell.angle_alpha   90.00
_cell.angle_beta   90.00
_cell.angle_gamma   90.00
#
_symmetry.space_group_name_H-M   'P 1'
#
loop_
_entity.id
_entity.type
_entity.pdbx_description
1 polymer ?
#
loop_
_entity_poly.entity_id
_entity_poly.type
_entity_poly.pdbx_seq_one_letter_code
_entity_poly.pdbx_strand_id
1 'polypeptide(L)'
;MVMDRLVVAGVDFSSIEALSGAAQQHGSVWWAKGSETKLGSLSPDEFLHTQLATSFVVDSPVWMDSSTTADCRALEEAVGGPEELAKITGSTAYERFTGSQIRKMFRTRERAYQATERISLVSSFACSLFLGKIAPIDFSDGSGMNLLDIKTKKWCEKALKVRKLFL
;
A
#
# COMPACT_ATOMS: atom_id res chain seq x y z
N MET A 1 19.31 -8.01 -11.03
CA MET A 1 18.47 -7.48 -9.93
C MET A 1 19.24 -7.55 -8.61
N VAL A 2 18.75 -6.98 -7.50
CA VAL A 2 19.50 -6.95 -6.21
C VAL A 2 19.81 -8.35 -5.68
N MET A 3 18.84 -9.28 -5.72
CA MET A 3 19.04 -10.66 -5.23
C MET A 3 20.14 -11.39 -6.03
N ASP A 4 20.17 -11.23 -7.36
CA ASP A 4 21.23 -11.83 -8.20
C ASP A 4 22.62 -11.34 -7.80
N ARG A 5 22.76 -10.08 -7.37
CA ARG A 5 24.04 -9.54 -6.90
C ARG A 5 24.49 -10.20 -5.58
N LEU A 6 23.54 -10.55 -4.70
CA LEU A 6 23.84 -11.29 -3.47
C LEU A 6 24.28 -12.73 -3.78
N VAL A 7 23.63 -13.38 -4.75
CA VAL A 7 24.05 -14.71 -5.25
C VAL A 7 25.47 -14.64 -5.82
N VAL A 8 25.75 -13.67 -6.70
CA VAL A 8 27.08 -13.47 -7.29
C VAL A 8 28.14 -13.14 -6.22
N ALA A 9 27.75 -12.43 -5.16
CA ALA A 9 28.63 -12.13 -4.03
C ALA A 9 28.89 -13.34 -3.12
N GLY A 10 28.24 -14.50 -3.36
CA GLY A 10 28.44 -15.71 -2.58
C GLY A 10 27.75 -15.67 -1.21
N VAL A 11 26.65 -14.93 -1.06
CA VAL A 11 25.88 -14.91 0.20
C VAL A 11 25.31 -16.31 0.46
N ASP A 12 25.58 -16.84 1.65
CA ASP A 12 24.96 -18.06 2.14
C ASP A 12 23.56 -17.77 2.71
N PHE A 13 22.54 -17.93 1.86
CA PHE A 13 21.15 -17.72 2.24
C PHE A 13 20.64 -18.71 3.29
N SER A 14 21.31 -19.85 3.50
CA SER A 14 20.91 -20.83 4.54
C SER A 14 21.17 -20.31 5.95
N SER A 15 22.07 -19.33 6.11
CA SER A 15 22.37 -18.67 7.38
C SER A 15 21.36 -17.59 7.79
N ILE A 16 20.41 -17.23 6.91
CA ILE A 16 19.45 -16.17 7.17
C ILE A 16 18.27 -16.71 7.97
N GLU A 17 18.21 -16.34 9.25
CA GLU A 17 17.11 -16.77 10.15
C GLU A 17 15.84 -15.94 9.97
N ALA A 18 15.97 -14.67 9.62
CA ALA A 18 14.85 -13.76 9.46
C ALA A 18 15.19 -12.59 8.52
N LEU A 19 14.15 -11.99 7.96
CA LEU A 19 14.25 -10.77 7.15
C LEU A 19 13.15 -9.79 7.57
N SER A 20 13.48 -8.51 7.53
CA SER A 20 12.53 -7.40 7.61
C SER A 20 13.03 -6.28 6.72
N GLY A 21 12.28 -5.19 6.60
CA GLY A 21 12.66 -4.08 5.76
C GLY A 21 11.91 -2.79 6.05
N ALA A 22 12.37 -1.74 5.40
CA ALA A 22 11.70 -0.45 5.33
C ALA A 22 11.48 -0.09 3.86
N ALA A 23 10.52 0.77 3.61
CA ALA A 23 10.24 1.30 2.28
C ALA A 23 9.87 2.78 2.39
N GLN A 24 9.88 3.47 1.25
CA GLN A 24 9.31 4.82 1.18
C GLN A 24 7.86 4.81 1.65
N GLN A 25 7.50 5.76 2.50
CA GLN A 25 6.17 5.80 3.11
C GLN A 25 5.11 6.31 2.15
N HIS A 26 3.84 6.10 2.51
CA HIS A 26 2.63 6.61 1.86
C HIS A 26 2.32 6.08 0.45
N GLY A 27 3.34 5.67 -0.31
CA GLY A 27 3.15 5.09 -1.64
C GLY A 27 2.29 3.84 -1.58
N SER A 28 1.48 3.62 -2.62
CA SER A 28 0.54 2.50 -2.68
C SER A 28 0.69 1.68 -3.94
N VAL A 29 0.59 0.36 -3.79
CA VAL A 29 0.58 -0.63 -4.88
C VAL A 29 -0.82 -1.23 -4.98
N TRP A 30 -1.32 -1.33 -6.22
CA TRP A 30 -2.70 -1.69 -6.54
C TRP A 30 -2.72 -3.03 -7.25
N TRP A 31 -3.01 -4.09 -6.50
CA TRP A 31 -3.02 -5.46 -7.00
C TRP A 31 -4.25 -5.72 -7.85
N ALA A 32 -4.04 -6.23 -9.06
CA ALA A 32 -5.11 -6.73 -9.92
C ALA A 32 -5.78 -7.97 -9.30
N LYS A 33 -6.99 -8.30 -9.79
CA LYS A 33 -7.69 -9.53 -9.40
C LYS A 33 -6.89 -10.78 -9.75
N GLY A 34 -6.79 -11.72 -8.80
CA GLY A 34 -6.04 -12.97 -8.92
C GLY A 34 -4.55 -12.84 -8.63
N SER A 35 -4.07 -11.65 -8.22
CA SER A 35 -2.65 -11.43 -7.94
C SER A 35 -2.14 -12.22 -6.73
N GLU A 36 -2.97 -12.44 -5.71
CA GLU A 36 -2.58 -13.26 -4.57
C GLU A 36 -2.35 -14.71 -4.97
N THR A 37 -3.20 -15.27 -5.85
CA THR A 37 -3.00 -16.61 -6.41
C THR A 37 -1.69 -16.70 -7.18
N LYS A 38 -1.37 -15.70 -8.01
CA LYS A 38 -0.10 -15.65 -8.75
C LYS A 38 1.12 -15.58 -7.82
N LEU A 39 1.06 -14.79 -6.74
CA LEU A 39 2.12 -14.73 -5.73
C LEU A 39 2.36 -16.09 -5.07
N GLY A 40 1.29 -16.84 -4.81
CA GLY A 40 1.37 -18.17 -4.18
C GLY A 40 1.88 -19.28 -5.10
N SER A 41 2.01 -19.02 -6.41
CA SER A 41 2.40 -20.00 -7.42
C SER A 41 3.63 -19.57 -8.23
N LEU A 42 4.53 -18.79 -7.64
CA LEU A 42 5.75 -18.33 -8.31
C LEU A 42 6.69 -19.50 -8.61
N SER A 43 7.20 -19.55 -9.83
CA SER A 43 8.25 -20.46 -10.26
C SER A 43 9.63 -19.92 -9.87
N PRO A 44 10.53 -20.74 -9.29
CA PRO A 44 11.91 -20.34 -9.02
C PRO A 44 12.76 -20.20 -10.29
N ASP A 45 12.32 -20.77 -11.41
CA ASP A 45 13.06 -20.80 -12.68
C ASP A 45 12.82 -19.54 -13.55
N GLU A 46 11.91 -18.66 -13.12
CA GLU A 46 11.51 -17.47 -13.87
C GLU A 46 11.73 -16.18 -13.09
N PHE A 47 11.98 -15.07 -13.80
CA PHE A 47 12.13 -13.78 -13.14
C PHE A 47 10.81 -13.24 -12.58
N LEU A 48 10.86 -12.76 -11.33
CA LEU A 48 9.70 -12.19 -10.63
C LEU A 48 8.97 -11.10 -11.44
N HIS A 49 9.71 -10.22 -12.11
CA HIS A 49 9.12 -9.13 -12.91
C HIS A 49 8.33 -9.64 -14.12
N THR A 50 8.72 -10.80 -14.67
CA THR A 50 8.00 -11.44 -15.77
C THR A 50 6.71 -12.09 -15.25
N GLN A 51 6.81 -12.84 -14.15
CA GLN A 51 5.68 -13.53 -13.54
C GLN A 51 4.60 -12.57 -13.01
N LEU A 52 4.98 -11.39 -12.51
CA LEU A 52 4.07 -10.38 -11.96
C LEU A 52 3.70 -9.25 -12.92
N ALA A 53 4.07 -9.33 -14.20
CA ALA A 53 3.87 -8.25 -15.17
C ALA A 53 2.40 -7.78 -15.30
N THR A 54 1.44 -8.66 -15.00
CA THR A 54 -0.01 -8.40 -15.09
C THR A 54 -0.70 -8.34 -13.72
N SER A 55 0.08 -8.23 -12.64
CA SER A 55 -0.43 -8.28 -11.27
C SER A 55 -0.77 -6.90 -10.70
N PHE A 56 -0.55 -5.82 -11.46
CA PHE A 56 -0.72 -4.44 -11.03
C PHE A 56 -1.61 -3.65 -11.99
N VAL A 57 -2.42 -2.74 -11.43
CA VAL A 57 -3.45 -2.03 -12.21
C VAL A 57 -3.00 -0.65 -12.69
N VAL A 58 -2.11 0.02 -11.94
CA VAL A 58 -1.76 1.43 -12.17
C VAL A 58 -0.31 1.74 -11.79
N ASP A 59 0.22 2.82 -12.35
CA ASP A 59 1.41 3.47 -11.82
C ASP A 59 1.14 3.97 -10.40
N SER A 60 2.05 3.64 -9.49
CA SER A 60 1.87 3.91 -8.06
C SER A 60 2.16 5.37 -7.71
N PRO A 61 1.29 6.06 -6.95
CA PRO A 61 1.65 7.33 -6.33
C PRO A 61 2.74 7.09 -5.27
N VAL A 62 3.59 8.09 -5.07
CA VAL A 62 4.73 8.04 -4.13
C VAL A 62 4.67 9.21 -3.16
N TRP A 63 5.53 9.21 -2.14
CA TRP A 63 5.56 10.23 -1.07
C TRP A 63 5.72 11.68 -1.55
N MET A 64 6.20 11.88 -2.79
CA MET A 64 6.41 13.20 -3.39
C MET A 64 5.15 13.76 -4.07
N ASP A 65 4.07 12.98 -4.22
CA ASP A 65 2.84 13.44 -4.86
C ASP A 65 2.10 14.46 -3.98
N SER A 66 1.77 15.62 -4.56
CA SER A 66 1.07 16.73 -3.93
C SER A 66 -0.24 17.13 -4.64
N SER A 67 -0.82 16.21 -5.41
CA SER A 67 -1.91 16.51 -6.36
C SER A 67 -3.33 16.27 -5.82
N THR A 68 -3.48 16.04 -4.52
CA THR A 68 -4.73 15.57 -3.88
C THR A 68 -5.33 16.56 -2.89
N THR A 69 -5.00 17.85 -2.96
CA THR A 69 -5.52 18.86 -2.01
C THR A 69 -7.05 18.86 -1.88
N ALA A 70 -7.78 18.69 -3.00
CA ALA A 70 -9.24 18.59 -2.97
C ALA A 70 -9.74 17.31 -2.26
N ASP A 71 -8.99 16.22 -2.40
CA ASP A 71 -9.29 14.93 -1.78
C ASP A 71 -8.97 14.96 -0.26
N CYS A 72 -7.93 15.69 0.16
CA CYS A 72 -7.62 15.97 1.57
C CYS A 72 -8.76 16.69 2.28
N ARG A 73 -9.25 17.81 1.69
CA ARG A 73 -10.37 18.59 2.26
C ARG A 73 -11.62 17.74 2.44
N ALA A 74 -11.95 16.91 1.45
CA ALA A 74 -13.10 16.03 1.51
C ALA A 74 -12.96 14.94 2.59
N LEU A 75 -11.74 14.45 2.85
CA LEU A 75 -11.47 13.47 3.90
C LEU A 75 -11.63 14.11 5.29
N GLU A 76 -11.13 15.32 5.48
CA GLU A 76 -11.34 16.10 6.71
C GLU A 76 -12.83 16.38 6.95
N GLU A 77 -13.56 16.86 5.94
CA GLU A 77 -15.00 17.11 6.04
C GLU A 77 -15.77 15.85 6.45
N ALA A 78 -15.45 14.70 5.87
CA ALA A 78 -16.13 13.43 6.16
C ALA A 78 -15.97 12.94 7.61
N VAL A 79 -14.89 13.35 8.30
CA VAL A 79 -14.63 12.93 9.69
C VAL A 79 -14.98 14.00 10.73
N GLY A 80 -15.30 15.22 10.31
CA GLY A 80 -15.65 16.34 11.21
C GLY A 80 -14.58 17.44 11.30
N GLY A 81 -13.62 17.47 10.39
CA GLY A 81 -12.59 18.49 10.25
C GLY A 81 -11.15 17.98 10.47
N PRO A 82 -10.15 18.84 10.21
CA PRO A 82 -8.73 18.49 10.32
C PRO A 82 -8.33 18.03 11.73
N GLU A 83 -8.84 18.70 12.78
CA GLU A 83 -8.51 18.37 14.16
C GLU A 83 -9.05 16.99 14.56
N GLU A 84 -10.28 16.66 14.14
CA GLU A 84 -10.86 15.35 14.41
C GLU A 84 -10.12 14.24 13.65
N LEU A 85 -9.72 14.50 12.40
CA LEU A 85 -8.87 13.59 11.65
C LEU A 85 -7.53 13.34 12.35
N ALA A 86 -6.90 14.40 12.88
CA ALA A 86 -5.64 14.29 13.60
C ALA A 86 -5.79 13.52 14.93
N LYS A 87 -6.91 13.71 15.66
CA LYS A 87 -7.22 12.96 16.88
C LYS A 87 -7.36 11.45 16.63
N ILE A 88 -7.92 11.07 15.48
CA ILE A 88 -8.13 9.67 15.09
C ILE A 88 -6.84 9.07 14.51
N THR A 89 -6.21 9.76 13.55
CA THR A 89 -5.18 9.17 12.69
C THR A 89 -3.75 9.63 13.00
N GLY A 90 -3.58 10.60 13.91
CA GLY A 90 -2.28 11.18 14.26
C GLY A 90 -1.82 12.30 13.34
N SER A 91 -2.58 12.67 12.31
CA SER A 91 -2.25 13.77 11.40
C SER A 91 -3.51 14.38 10.79
N THR A 92 -3.47 15.67 10.44
CA THR A 92 -4.42 16.27 9.49
C THR A 92 -4.25 15.63 8.11
N ALA A 93 -5.08 15.99 7.13
CA ALA A 93 -4.91 15.42 5.80
C ALA A 93 -3.68 16.03 5.11
N TYR A 94 -2.87 15.17 4.49
CA TYR A 94 -1.73 15.57 3.66
C TYR A 94 -1.82 14.91 2.30
N GLU A 95 -1.35 15.60 1.25
CA GLU A 95 -1.58 15.16 -0.12
C GLU A 95 -0.92 13.81 -0.44
N ARG A 96 0.27 13.59 0.11
CA ARG A 96 0.97 12.32 -0.09
C ARG A 96 0.34 11.15 0.64
N PHE A 97 -0.47 11.37 1.68
CA PHE A 97 -1.01 10.30 2.51
C PHE A 97 -1.95 9.40 1.70
N THR A 98 -1.86 8.10 1.94
CA THR A 98 -2.42 7.10 1.05
C THR A 98 -3.93 7.20 0.88
N GLY A 99 -4.67 7.59 1.92
CA GLY A 99 -6.12 7.77 1.85
C GLY A 99 -6.55 8.81 0.82
N SER A 100 -5.85 9.94 0.71
CA SER A 100 -6.17 10.99 -0.27
C SER A 100 -5.80 10.54 -1.70
N GLN A 101 -4.69 9.81 -1.87
CA GLN A 101 -4.28 9.19 -3.13
C GLN A 101 -5.30 8.15 -3.61
N ILE A 102 -5.79 7.29 -2.71
CA ILE A 102 -6.83 6.32 -3.03
C ILE A 102 -8.13 7.03 -3.46
N ARG A 103 -8.52 8.10 -2.75
CA ARG A 103 -9.70 8.89 -3.12
C ARG A 103 -9.57 9.50 -4.52
N LYS A 104 -8.42 10.08 -4.86
CA LYS A 104 -8.14 10.60 -6.21
C LYS A 104 -8.24 9.51 -7.27
N MET A 105 -7.64 8.35 -7.03
CA MET A 105 -7.68 7.20 -7.95
C MET A 105 -9.11 6.72 -8.18
N PHE A 106 -9.88 6.63 -7.11
CA PHE A 106 -11.30 6.31 -7.19
C PHE A 106 -12.07 7.31 -8.06
N ARG A 107 -11.89 8.63 -7.82
CA ARG A 107 -12.59 9.71 -8.52
C ARG A 107 -12.19 9.86 -10.00
N THR A 108 -10.92 9.66 -10.32
CA THR A 108 -10.37 9.97 -11.65
C THR A 108 -10.12 8.75 -12.52
N ARG A 109 -10.00 7.57 -11.91
CA ARG A 109 -9.66 6.30 -12.57
C ARG A 109 -10.50 5.15 -12.02
N GLU A 110 -11.83 5.33 -11.93
CA GLU A 110 -12.76 4.38 -11.31
C GLU A 110 -12.61 2.94 -11.87
N ARG A 111 -12.43 2.76 -13.18
CA ARG A 111 -12.23 1.42 -13.77
C ARG A 111 -11.02 0.70 -13.20
N ALA A 112 -9.91 1.41 -13.00
CA ALA A 112 -8.70 0.85 -12.39
C ALA A 112 -8.95 0.49 -10.91
N TYR A 113 -9.63 1.37 -10.18
CA TYR A 113 -10.05 1.09 -8.80
C TYR A 113 -10.89 -0.20 -8.71
N GLN A 114 -11.88 -0.37 -9.60
CA GLN A 114 -12.75 -1.56 -9.61
C GLN A 114 -12.05 -2.85 -10.07
N ALA A 115 -10.95 -2.72 -10.83
CA ALA A 115 -10.10 -3.84 -11.22
C ALA A 115 -9.10 -4.24 -10.12
N THR A 116 -8.99 -3.45 -9.06
CA THR A 116 -8.10 -3.71 -7.92
C THR A 116 -8.78 -4.65 -6.92
N GLU A 117 -8.05 -5.67 -6.51
CA GLU A 117 -8.45 -6.61 -5.46
C GLU A 117 -7.93 -6.19 -4.09
N ARG A 118 -6.72 -5.64 -4.03
CA ARG A 118 -6.03 -5.30 -2.79
C ARG A 118 -5.12 -4.09 -2.98
N ILE A 119 -5.02 -3.25 -1.95
CA ILE A 119 -4.09 -2.11 -1.92
C ILE A 119 -3.06 -2.35 -0.81
N SER A 120 -1.78 -2.26 -1.15
CA SER A 120 -0.65 -2.38 -0.21
C SER A 120 0.08 -1.04 -0.11
N LEU A 121 0.69 -0.75 1.05
CA LEU A 121 1.79 0.22 1.11
C LEU A 121 3.06 -0.41 0.52
N VAL A 122 4.03 0.42 0.10
CA VAL A 122 5.31 -0.09 -0.48
C VAL A 122 6.01 -1.07 0.48
N SER A 123 5.91 -0.84 1.80
CA SER A 123 6.41 -1.73 2.85
C SER A 123 5.75 -3.12 2.81
N SER A 124 4.43 -3.16 2.93
CA SER A 124 3.64 -4.41 2.85
C SER A 124 3.73 -5.08 1.47
N PHE A 125 3.89 -4.32 0.38
CA PHE A 125 4.16 -4.85 -0.95
C PHE A 125 5.49 -5.61 -0.99
N ALA A 126 6.58 -4.99 -0.53
CA ALA A 126 7.88 -5.64 -0.49
C ALA A 126 7.84 -6.91 0.38
N CYS A 127 7.18 -6.85 1.53
CA CYS A 127 6.95 -8.02 2.38
C CYS A 127 6.19 -9.13 1.63
N SER A 128 5.17 -8.77 0.85
CA SER A 128 4.37 -9.72 0.06
C SER A 128 5.20 -10.51 -0.94
N LEU A 129 6.20 -9.87 -1.56
CA LEU A 129 7.10 -10.53 -2.53
C LEU A 129 7.92 -11.65 -1.87
N PHE A 130 8.36 -11.44 -0.63
CA PHE A 130 9.11 -12.48 0.11
C PHE A 130 8.19 -13.56 0.70
N LEU A 131 6.95 -13.20 1.05
CA LEU A 131 6.00 -14.15 1.62
C LEU A 131 5.32 -15.07 0.60
N GLY A 132 5.28 -14.68 -0.69
CA GLY A 132 4.48 -15.40 -1.69
C GLY A 132 2.96 -15.27 -1.46
N LYS A 133 2.52 -14.25 -0.72
CA LYS A 133 1.12 -13.91 -0.47
C LYS A 133 1.01 -12.45 -0.08
N ILE A 134 -0.19 -11.87 -0.08
CA ILE A 134 -0.31 -10.45 0.26
C ILE A 134 -0.15 -10.26 1.78
N ALA A 135 0.87 -9.50 2.17
CA ALA A 135 1.17 -9.18 3.56
C ALA A 135 0.18 -8.13 4.11
N PRO A 136 -0.16 -8.20 5.40
CA PRO A 136 -0.91 -7.12 6.05
C PRO A 136 -0.07 -5.84 6.12
N ILE A 137 -0.76 -4.70 6.24
CA ILE A 137 -0.14 -3.41 6.57
C ILE A 137 0.10 -3.38 8.08
N ASP A 138 1.32 -3.00 8.49
CA ASP A 138 1.65 -2.84 9.91
C ASP A 138 1.07 -1.52 10.48
N PHE A 139 0.98 -1.43 11.81
CA PHE A 139 0.38 -0.24 12.43
C PHE A 139 1.21 1.03 12.26
N SER A 140 2.53 0.93 12.15
CA SER A 140 3.40 2.10 12.02
C SER A 140 3.22 2.75 10.66
N ASP A 141 3.45 2.01 9.56
CA ASP A 141 3.31 2.59 8.23
C ASP A 141 1.83 2.83 7.86
N GLY A 142 0.92 2.01 8.39
CA GLY A 142 -0.53 2.23 8.29
C GLY A 142 -1.02 3.53 8.92
N SER A 143 -0.28 4.10 9.88
CA SER A 143 -0.58 5.42 10.45
C SER A 143 -0.34 6.56 9.43
N GLY A 144 0.50 6.34 8.42
CA GLY A 144 0.79 7.30 7.34
C GLY A 144 -0.29 7.40 6.25
N MET A 145 -1.51 6.94 6.52
CA MET A 145 -2.56 6.81 5.51
C MET A 145 -3.75 7.77 5.69
N ASN A 146 -3.91 8.41 6.86
CA ASN A 146 -5.16 9.07 7.29
C ASN A 146 -6.38 8.11 7.33
N LEU A 147 -6.14 6.80 7.50
CA LEU A 147 -7.21 5.78 7.54
C LEU A 147 -7.20 4.94 8.83
N LEU A 148 -6.05 4.76 9.47
CA LEU A 148 -5.92 3.98 10.71
C LEU A 148 -6.28 4.83 11.92
N ASP A 149 -7.16 4.34 12.79
CA ASP A 149 -7.29 4.88 14.14
C ASP A 149 -6.11 4.39 14.99
N ILE A 150 -5.22 5.32 15.35
CA ILE A 150 -3.96 4.99 16.01
C ILE A 150 -4.15 4.54 17.46
N LYS A 151 -5.31 4.76 18.08
CA LYS A 151 -5.60 4.33 19.46
C LYS A 151 -6.17 2.91 19.46
N THR A 152 -7.15 2.66 18.61
CA THR A 152 -7.85 1.37 18.55
C THR A 152 -7.15 0.34 17.66
N LYS A 153 -6.18 0.79 16.83
CA LYS A 153 -5.47 -0.03 15.84
C LYS A 153 -6.41 -0.68 14.82
N LYS A 154 -7.55 -0.03 14.55
CA LYS A 154 -8.56 -0.44 13.57
C LYS A 154 -8.69 0.64 12.52
N TRP A 155 -9.13 0.27 11.32
CA TRP A 155 -9.43 1.25 10.29
C TRP A 155 -10.62 2.12 10.71
N CYS A 156 -10.49 3.44 10.55
CA CYS A 156 -11.54 4.39 10.85
C CYS A 156 -12.64 4.30 9.80
N GLU A 157 -13.80 3.74 10.16
CA GLU A 157 -14.91 3.59 9.22
C GLU A 157 -15.36 4.91 8.59
N LYS A 158 -15.26 6.05 9.29
CA LYS A 158 -15.63 7.35 8.71
C LYS A 158 -14.64 7.78 7.61
N ALA A 159 -13.34 7.61 7.85
CA ALA A 159 -12.31 7.86 6.84
C ALA A 159 -12.41 6.87 5.68
N LEU A 160 -12.78 5.61 5.96
CA LEU A 160 -13.06 4.60 4.94
C LEU A 160 -14.39 4.84 4.21
N LYS A 161 -15.43 5.42 4.82
CA LYS A 161 -16.78 5.60 4.23
C LYS A 161 -16.78 6.49 3.01
N VAL A 162 -15.67 7.18 2.76
CA VAL A 162 -15.39 7.82 1.49
C VAL A 162 -15.39 6.82 0.30
N ARG A 163 -15.25 5.49 0.53
CA ARG A 163 -15.84 4.32 -0.17
C ARG A 163 -15.20 3.00 0.33
N LYS A 164 -15.84 1.83 0.09
CA LYS A 164 -15.30 0.49 0.43
C LYS A 164 -13.86 0.30 -0.08
N LEU A 165 -12.90 0.51 0.81
CA LEU A 165 -11.48 0.32 0.59
C LEU A 165 -11.13 -1.16 0.82
N PHE A 166 -10.46 -1.78 -0.15
CA PHE A 166 -9.90 -3.12 -0.02
C PHE A 166 -8.50 -3.04 0.60
N LEU A 167 -8.46 -2.80 1.93
CA LEU A 167 -7.25 -2.72 2.75
C LEU A 167 -6.94 -3.99 3.53
#